data_AF-X0XQX5-F1
#
_entry.id   AF-X0XQX5-F1
#
_cell.length_a   1.000
_cell.length_b   1.000
_cell.length_c   1.000
_cell.angle_alpha   90.00
_cell.angle_beta   90.00
_cell.angle_gamma   90.00
#
_symmetry.space_group_name_H-M   'P 1'
#
loop_
_entity.id
_entity.type
_entity.pdbx_description
1 polymer ?
#
loop_
_entity_poly.entity_id
_entity_poly.type
_entity_poly.pdbx_seq_one_letter_code
_entity_poly.pdbx_strand_id
1 'polypeptide(L)'
;TTYLSLAGRYCVLMPNTARGGGISRKITIAGDRKRLREIIDELDVPTGMGLIVRTAGADRTRPEIKRDYEFLARQWEQIRALTLNSIAPTLIYEEGSLIKRSIRDLYSKEIDAILIEGEAGYREAKDYMKMLMPSHAKNVQLYNEQIPLYIRYQVEIYLNGMFNPVVQLRSGGYIVIGITEALVAIDVNSGRSTKESSIEETALKTNLEAAEEVARQLRLRDLAGLIVIDFIDMDDNRNNRAVEKRMKDRLKSDRARIQI
;
A
#
# COMPACT_ATOMS: atom_id res chain seq x y z
N THR A 1 16.23 -2.01 16.61
CA THR A 1 16.41 -0.54 16.73
C THR A 1 15.83 -0.10 18.06
N THR A 2 16.47 0.84 18.77
CA THR A 2 15.86 1.50 19.93
C THR A 2 14.99 2.68 19.52
N TYR A 3 15.19 3.25 18.33
CA TYR A 3 14.29 4.26 17.75
C TYR A 3 12.98 3.59 17.33
N LEU A 4 11.89 3.98 18.00
CA LEU A 4 10.55 3.45 17.77
C LEU A 4 9.80 4.36 16.80
N SER A 5 8.89 3.74 16.05
CA SER A 5 7.97 4.46 15.18
C SER A 5 6.59 3.83 15.26
N LEU A 6 5.58 4.63 15.58
CA LEU A 6 4.18 4.22 15.58
C LEU A 6 3.53 4.78 14.32
N ALA A 7 3.18 3.89 13.39
CA ALA A 7 2.57 4.27 12.13
C ALA A 7 1.05 4.36 12.27
N GLY A 8 0.54 5.58 12.22
CA GLY A 8 -0.89 5.87 12.06
C GLY A 8 -1.27 5.94 10.59
N ARG A 9 -2.50 6.35 10.31
CA ARG A 9 -3.00 6.43 8.93
C ARG A 9 -2.44 7.64 8.19
N TYR A 10 -2.41 8.78 8.86
CA TYR A 10 -1.97 10.06 8.30
C TYR A 10 -0.62 10.49 8.84
N CYS A 11 -0.25 10.03 10.04
CA CYS A 11 0.96 10.40 10.73
C CYS A 11 1.82 9.18 11.08
N VAL A 12 3.11 9.43 11.33
CA VAL A 12 4.01 8.50 12.00
C VAL A 12 4.61 9.23 13.20
N LEU A 13 4.38 8.71 14.40
CA LEU A 13 4.95 9.25 15.62
C LEU A 13 6.27 8.53 15.92
N MET A 14 7.33 9.30 16.11
CA MET A 14 8.66 8.83 16.49
C MET A 14 8.94 9.35 17.91
N PRO A 15 8.58 8.60 18.96
CA PRO A 15 8.58 9.13 20.31
C PRO A 15 9.97 9.36 20.93
N ASN A 16 11.05 8.89 20.29
CA ASN A 16 12.39 8.91 20.85
C ASN A 16 13.47 9.30 19.83
N THR A 17 13.16 10.26 18.96
CA THR A 17 14.07 10.76 17.94
C THR A 17 14.31 12.26 18.11
N ALA A 18 15.56 12.67 18.30
CA ALA A 18 15.96 14.07 18.44
C ALA A 18 15.91 14.87 17.11
N ARG A 19 15.89 14.19 15.97
CA ARG A 19 15.70 14.80 14.64
C ARG A 19 14.21 14.91 14.34
N GLY A 20 13.73 16.15 14.26
CA GLY A 20 12.32 16.51 14.23
C GLY A 20 11.48 15.85 13.14
N GLY A 21 10.17 15.94 13.35
CA GLY A 21 9.13 15.53 12.42
C GLY A 21 9.18 16.27 11.08
N GLY A 22 8.25 15.94 10.19
CA GLY A 22 8.21 16.56 8.86
C GLY A 22 7.06 16.09 7.99
N ILE A 23 7.17 16.39 6.70
CA ILE A 23 6.16 16.05 5.70
C ILE A 23 6.80 15.10 4.70
N SER A 24 6.08 14.01 4.35
CA SER A 24 6.49 13.03 3.35
C SER A 24 7.11 13.69 2.11
N ARG A 25 8.25 13.16 1.65
CA ARG A 25 8.92 13.65 0.43
C ARG A 25 8.08 13.46 -0.84
N LYS A 26 7.11 12.53 -0.82
CA LYS A 26 6.17 12.30 -1.93
C LYS A 26 5.14 13.44 -2.06
N ILE A 27 5.00 14.31 -1.07
CA ILE A 27 4.14 15.50 -1.13
C ILE A 27 5.00 16.66 -1.67
N THR A 28 4.83 16.96 -2.96
CA THR A 28 5.64 17.94 -3.69
C THR A 28 4.95 19.29 -3.87
N ILE A 29 3.61 19.34 -3.76
CA ILE A 29 2.82 20.56 -3.93
C ILE A 29 3.12 21.53 -2.79
N ALA A 30 3.65 22.71 -3.13
CA ALA A 30 4.09 23.70 -2.14
C ALA A 30 2.96 24.18 -1.22
N GLY A 31 1.75 24.35 -1.76
CA GLY A 31 0.55 24.74 -1.00
C GLY A 31 0.20 23.73 0.09
N ASP A 32 0.18 22.44 -0.26
CA ASP A 32 -0.08 21.37 0.73
C ASP A 32 1.03 21.28 1.77
N ARG A 33 2.29 21.41 1.35
CA ARG A 33 3.40 21.40 2.31
C ARG A 33 3.28 22.54 3.32
N LYS A 34 2.93 23.75 2.87
CA LYS A 34 2.74 24.91 3.76
C LYS A 34 1.60 24.66 4.74
N ARG A 35 0.43 24.26 4.25
CA ARG A 35 -0.75 23.96 5.09
C ARG A 35 -0.47 22.84 6.10
N LEU A 36 0.17 21.76 5.69
CA LEU A 36 0.51 20.66 6.59
C LEU A 36 1.56 21.06 7.63
N ARG A 37 2.49 21.96 7.28
CA ARG A 37 3.45 22.53 8.24
C ARG A 37 2.72 23.30 9.33
N GLU A 38 1.80 24.19 8.93
CA GLU A 38 0.96 24.94 9.87
C GLU A 38 0.17 24.00 10.80
N ILE A 39 -0.42 22.93 10.25
CA ILE A 39 -1.11 21.92 11.05
C ILE A 39 -0.17 21.24 12.05
N ILE A 40 1.05 20.86 11.65
CA ILE A 40 2.03 20.21 12.54
C ILE A 40 2.48 21.18 13.63
N ASP A 41 2.74 22.43 13.30
CA ASP A 41 3.23 23.44 14.24
C ASP A 41 2.15 23.80 15.29
N GLU A 42 0.87 23.62 14.95
CA GLU A 42 -0.26 23.73 15.89
C GLU A 42 -0.52 22.45 16.72
N LEU A 43 0.12 21.33 16.40
CA LEU A 43 0.09 20.14 17.23
C LEU A 43 1.18 20.29 18.31
N ASP A 44 0.77 20.31 19.58
CA ASP A 44 1.70 20.24 20.72
C ASP A 44 2.38 18.87 20.78
N VAL A 45 3.36 18.66 19.90
CA VAL A 45 4.22 17.47 19.88
C VAL A 45 5.31 17.66 20.93
N PRO A 46 5.38 16.81 21.98
CA PRO A 46 6.36 16.98 23.04
C PRO A 46 7.80 17.00 22.54
N THR A 47 8.65 17.78 23.22
CA THR A 47 10.08 17.82 22.93
C THR A 47 10.70 16.42 23.04
N GLY A 48 11.51 16.04 22.04
CA GLY A 48 12.09 14.70 21.93
C GLY A 48 11.25 13.70 21.12
N MET A 49 10.04 14.08 20.73
CA MET A 49 9.22 13.35 19.76
C MET A 49 9.24 14.02 18.38
N GLY A 50 9.15 13.21 17.34
CA GLY A 50 8.95 13.67 15.96
C GLY A 50 7.63 13.16 15.39
N LEU A 51 6.97 13.98 14.57
CA LEU A 51 5.75 13.60 13.85
C LEU A 51 5.95 13.75 12.34
N ILE A 52 5.77 12.67 11.58
CA ILE A 52 5.85 12.71 10.11
C ILE A 52 4.45 12.57 9.51
N VAL A 53 4.03 13.53 8.69
CA VAL A 53 2.79 13.41 7.90
C VAL A 53 3.06 12.54 6.67
N ARG A 54 2.32 11.42 6.55
CA ARG A 54 2.33 10.46 5.44
C ARG A 54 1.67 11.07 4.20
N THR A 55 1.94 10.50 3.03
CA THR A 55 1.30 10.90 1.76
C THR A 55 -0.24 10.81 1.83
N ALA A 56 -0.79 9.82 2.54
CA ALA A 56 -2.24 9.69 2.73
C ALA A 56 -2.87 10.85 3.54
N GLY A 57 -2.04 11.59 4.29
CA GLY A 57 -2.41 12.79 5.03
C GLY A 57 -2.39 14.07 4.19
N ALA A 58 -1.94 14.02 2.93
CA ALA A 58 -1.75 15.20 2.09
C ALA A 58 -3.02 16.06 2.04
N ASP A 59 -4.16 15.50 1.64
CA ASP A 59 -5.42 16.23 1.47
C ASP A 59 -6.34 16.16 2.69
N ARG A 60 -5.76 15.94 3.88
CA ARG A 60 -6.53 15.79 5.12
C ARG A 60 -6.65 17.07 5.90
N THR A 61 -7.78 17.18 6.59
CA THR A 61 -8.12 18.33 7.43
C THR A 61 -7.36 18.28 8.74
N ARG A 62 -7.17 19.43 9.39
CA ARG A 62 -6.54 19.53 10.71
C ARG A 62 -7.17 18.59 11.75
N PRO A 63 -8.51 18.48 11.89
CA PRO A 63 -9.11 17.57 12.87
C PRO A 63 -8.80 16.09 12.60
N GLU A 64 -8.71 15.68 11.32
CA GLU A 64 -8.34 14.31 10.95
C GLU A 64 -6.89 14.00 11.36
N ILE A 65 -5.96 14.91 11.06
CA ILE A 65 -4.54 14.75 11.41
C ILE A 65 -4.36 14.74 12.94
N LYS A 66 -5.01 15.68 13.64
CA LYS A 66 -4.96 15.75 15.11
C LYS A 66 -5.47 14.47 15.76
N ARG A 67 -6.59 13.91 15.29
CA ARG A 67 -7.15 12.66 15.83
C ARG A 67 -6.21 11.48 15.65
N ASP A 68 -5.57 11.36 14.49
CA ASP A 68 -4.59 10.31 14.22
C ASP A 68 -3.34 10.49 15.10
N TYR A 69 -2.84 11.71 15.28
CA TYR A 69 -1.76 12.01 16.22
C TYR A 69 -2.12 11.64 17.67
N GLU A 70 -3.28 12.07 18.17
CA GLU A 70 -3.73 11.77 19.53
C GLU A 70 -3.89 10.27 19.76
N PHE A 71 -4.33 9.53 18.74
CA PHE A 71 -4.37 8.07 18.78
C PHE A 71 -2.96 7.47 18.94
N LEU A 72 -1.97 7.96 18.19
CA LEU A 72 -0.58 7.52 18.32
C LEU A 72 0.04 7.91 19.67
N ALA A 73 -0.25 9.10 20.18
CA ALA A 73 0.22 9.55 21.48
C ALA A 73 -0.35 8.67 22.62
N ARG A 74 -1.65 8.33 22.58
CA ARG A 74 -2.25 7.40 23.56
C ARG A 74 -1.63 6.01 23.49
N GLN A 75 -1.39 5.48 22.28
CA GLN A 75 -0.70 4.20 22.13
C GLN A 75 0.72 4.25 22.70
N TRP A 76 1.45 5.34 22.48
CA TRP A 76 2.77 5.51 23.05
C TRP A 76 2.76 5.51 24.59
N GLU A 77 1.81 6.21 25.20
CA GLU A 77 1.67 6.20 26.66
C GLU A 77 1.32 4.81 27.22
N GLN A 78 0.49 4.03 26.51
CA GLN A 78 0.23 2.63 26.88
C GLN A 78 1.50 1.78 26.79
N ILE A 79 2.29 1.92 25.71
CA ILE A 79 3.57 1.23 25.54
C ILE A 79 4.52 1.58 26.69
N ARG A 80 4.67 2.86 27.02
CA ARG A 80 5.51 3.33 28.13
C ARG A 80 5.05 2.75 29.47
N ALA A 81 3.77 2.86 29.78
CA ALA A 81 3.21 2.39 31.04
C ALA A 81 3.39 0.87 31.19
N LEU A 82 3.11 0.10 30.14
CA LEU A 82 3.31 -1.36 30.18
C LEU A 82 4.79 -1.72 30.32
N THR A 83 5.69 -1.00 29.62
CA THR A 83 7.14 -1.22 29.72
C THR A 83 7.63 -1.01 31.16
N LEU A 84 7.22 0.07 31.83
CA LEU A 84 7.65 0.37 33.19
C LEU A 84 7.15 -0.64 34.24
N ASN A 85 6.01 -1.28 33.97
CA ASN A 85 5.42 -2.29 34.86
C ASN A 85 5.87 -3.73 34.53
N SER A 86 6.71 -3.90 33.51
CA SER A 86 7.11 -5.21 33.00
C SER A 86 8.52 -5.61 33.40
N ILE A 87 8.77 -6.91 33.50
CA ILE A 87 10.10 -7.49 33.66
C ILE A 87 10.47 -8.17 32.33
N ALA A 88 11.66 -7.86 31.81
CA ALA A 88 12.11 -8.43 30.54
C ALA A 88 12.51 -9.92 30.67
N PRO A 89 12.39 -10.73 29.60
CA PRO A 89 11.81 -10.41 28.30
C PRO A 89 10.27 -10.54 28.30
N THR A 90 9.57 -9.56 27.74
CA THR A 90 8.11 -9.64 27.53
C THR A 90 7.69 -8.86 26.28
N LEU A 91 6.55 -9.23 25.70
CA LEU A 91 5.93 -8.51 24.60
C LEU A 91 5.22 -7.25 25.13
N ILE A 92 5.67 -6.07 24.68
CA ILE A 92 5.08 -4.78 25.07
C ILE A 92 4.04 -4.29 24.06
N TYR A 93 4.25 -4.57 22.79
CA TYR A 93 3.35 -4.10 21.73
C TYR A 93 3.36 -5.10 20.58
N GLU A 94 2.16 -5.53 20.21
CA GLU A 94 1.92 -6.22 18.95
C GLU A 94 1.36 -5.21 17.95
N GLU A 95 2.01 -5.12 16.79
CA GLU A 95 1.50 -4.32 15.69
C GLU A 95 0.09 -4.79 15.33
N GLY A 96 -0.83 -3.85 15.12
CA GLY A 96 -2.26 -4.15 14.99
C GLY A 96 -2.59 -5.29 14.00
N SER A 97 -3.74 -5.93 14.23
CA SER A 97 -4.24 -7.03 13.40
C SER A 97 -4.22 -6.72 11.89
N LEU A 98 -4.28 -7.76 11.07
CA LEU A 98 -4.36 -7.60 9.61
C LEU A 98 -5.49 -6.65 9.19
N ILE A 99 -6.60 -6.64 9.92
CA ILE A 99 -7.75 -5.74 9.71
C ILE A 99 -7.34 -4.29 9.95
N LYS A 100 -6.72 -3.99 11.10
CA LYS A 100 -6.26 -2.64 11.44
C LYS A 100 -5.21 -2.14 10.44
N ARG A 101 -4.25 -2.99 10.06
CA ARG A 101 -3.22 -2.66 9.06
C ARG A 101 -3.85 -2.40 7.68
N SER A 102 -4.76 -3.27 7.24
CA SER A 102 -5.48 -3.12 5.98
C SER A 102 -6.25 -1.81 5.94
N ILE A 103 -7.02 -1.47 6.97
CA ILE A 103 -7.76 -0.19 7.03
C ILE A 103 -6.79 0.99 7.07
N ARG A 104 -5.75 0.93 7.90
CA ARG A 104 -4.75 2.01 8.01
C ARG A 104 -4.15 2.32 6.66
N ASP A 105 -3.69 1.30 5.95
CA ASP A 105 -2.83 1.47 4.79
C ASP A 105 -3.63 1.50 3.48
N LEU A 106 -4.70 0.69 3.31
CA LEU A 106 -5.49 0.54 2.05
C LEU A 106 -6.70 1.45 1.96
N TYR A 107 -7.34 1.80 3.08
CA TYR A 107 -8.61 2.50 2.99
C TYR A 107 -8.43 3.85 2.28
N SER A 108 -9.40 4.28 1.46
CA SER A 108 -9.43 5.58 0.80
C SER A 108 -10.87 6.10 0.79
N LYS A 109 -11.07 7.39 0.45
CA LYS A 109 -12.42 7.97 0.32
C LYS A 109 -13.22 7.39 -0.85
N GLU A 110 -12.54 6.74 -1.80
CA GLU A 110 -13.12 6.12 -2.99
C GLU A 110 -13.68 4.72 -2.71
N ILE A 111 -13.43 4.16 -1.51
CA ILE A 111 -13.94 2.85 -1.12
C ILE A 111 -15.35 3.02 -0.55
N ASP A 112 -16.32 2.47 -1.28
CA ASP A 112 -17.74 2.51 -0.91
C ASP A 112 -18.05 1.70 0.35
N ALA A 113 -17.52 0.48 0.43
CA ALA A 113 -17.77 -0.45 1.53
C ALA A 113 -16.54 -1.29 1.88
N ILE A 114 -16.39 -1.59 3.17
CA ILE A 114 -15.50 -2.63 3.69
C ILE A 114 -16.41 -3.77 4.17
N LEU A 115 -16.45 -4.85 3.42
CA LEU A 115 -17.23 -6.04 3.73
C LEU A 115 -16.39 -6.99 4.57
N ILE A 116 -16.92 -7.43 5.71
CA ILE A 116 -16.20 -8.33 6.62
C ILE A 116 -17.10 -9.50 6.97
N GLU A 117 -16.66 -10.70 6.60
CA GLU A 117 -17.28 -11.95 7.02
C GLU A 117 -16.75 -12.32 8.41
N GLY A 118 -17.65 -12.48 9.38
CA GLY A 118 -17.33 -12.79 10.78
C GLY A 118 -17.49 -11.62 11.76
N GLU A 119 -18.21 -11.88 12.85
CA GLU A 119 -18.57 -10.89 13.89
C GLU A 119 -17.36 -10.25 14.58
N ALA A 120 -16.35 -11.03 14.94
CA ALA A 120 -15.19 -10.53 15.66
C ALA A 120 -14.39 -9.52 14.82
N GLY A 121 -14.12 -9.86 13.56
CA GLY A 121 -13.42 -8.98 12.62
C GLY A 121 -14.24 -7.73 12.29
N TYR A 122 -15.56 -7.88 12.13
CA TYR A 122 -16.45 -6.75 11.90
C TYR A 122 -16.39 -5.73 13.04
N ARG A 123 -16.51 -6.20 14.29
CA ARG A 123 -16.45 -5.31 15.47
C ARG A 123 -15.09 -4.62 15.57
N GLU A 124 -14.00 -5.36 15.41
CA GLU A 124 -12.66 -4.79 15.44
C GLU A 124 -12.48 -3.69 14.38
N ALA A 125 -12.89 -3.94 13.13
CA ALA A 125 -12.84 -2.95 12.06
C ALA A 125 -13.73 -1.74 12.33
N LYS A 126 -14.96 -1.98 12.82
CA LYS A 126 -15.95 -0.93 13.10
C LYS A 126 -15.45 0.02 14.17
N ASP A 127 -14.90 -0.52 15.25
CA ASP A 127 -14.38 0.26 16.37
C ASP A 127 -13.12 1.02 15.98
N TYR A 128 -12.22 0.39 15.21
CA TYR A 128 -11.04 1.05 14.67
C TYR A 128 -11.42 2.21 13.73
N MET A 129 -12.42 2.00 12.86
CA MET A 129 -12.93 3.04 11.96
C MET A 129 -13.62 4.17 12.72
N LYS A 130 -14.43 3.86 13.74
CA LYS A 130 -15.05 4.89 14.61
C LYS A 130 -14.00 5.76 15.29
N MET A 131 -12.92 5.15 15.76
CA MET A 131 -11.86 5.86 16.47
C MET A 131 -11.05 6.79 15.55
N LEU A 132 -10.76 6.39 14.31
CA LEU A 132 -9.96 7.20 13.38
C LEU A 132 -10.80 8.12 12.49
N MET A 133 -11.91 7.60 11.95
CA MET A 133 -12.76 8.25 10.96
C MET A 133 -14.25 7.96 11.25
N PRO A 134 -14.84 8.58 12.29
CA PRO A 134 -16.23 8.31 12.70
C PRO A 134 -17.26 8.38 11.57
N SER A 135 -17.14 9.35 10.67
CA SER A 135 -18.05 9.55 9.54
C SER A 135 -18.04 8.40 8.53
N HIS A 136 -16.94 7.65 8.46
CA HIS A 136 -16.74 6.51 7.57
C HIS A 136 -17.04 5.17 8.25
N ALA A 137 -17.33 5.15 9.56
CA ALA A 137 -17.63 3.92 10.28
C ALA A 137 -18.78 3.14 9.63
N LYS A 138 -19.77 3.83 9.07
CA LYS A 138 -20.91 3.20 8.36
C LYS A 138 -20.49 2.36 7.15
N ASN A 139 -19.35 2.65 6.52
CA ASN A 139 -18.85 1.91 5.35
C ASN A 139 -18.35 0.51 5.73
N VAL A 140 -18.03 0.27 7.01
CA VAL A 140 -17.74 -1.08 7.52
C VAL A 140 -19.05 -1.82 7.72
N GLN A 141 -19.26 -2.88 6.94
CA GLN A 141 -20.49 -3.68 6.90
C GLN A 141 -20.18 -5.14 7.20
N LEU A 142 -21.03 -5.77 8.02
CA LEU A 142 -20.96 -7.20 8.27
C LEU A 142 -21.51 -7.92 7.04
N TYR A 143 -20.75 -8.85 6.52
CA TYR A 143 -21.19 -9.76 5.48
C TYR A 143 -21.73 -11.03 6.14
N ASN A 144 -23.03 -11.26 5.99
CA ASN A 144 -23.78 -12.37 6.61
C ASN A 144 -24.60 -13.17 5.59
N GLU A 145 -24.23 -13.08 4.32
CA GLU A 145 -24.92 -13.71 3.21
C GLU A 145 -24.52 -15.19 3.10
N GLN A 146 -25.40 -16.03 2.54
CA GLN A 146 -25.15 -17.47 2.45
C GLN A 146 -23.98 -17.83 1.51
N ILE A 147 -23.80 -17.05 0.44
CA ILE A 147 -22.71 -17.27 -0.52
C ILE A 147 -21.43 -16.67 0.09
N PRO A 148 -20.32 -17.42 0.20
CA PRO A 148 -19.07 -16.89 0.73
C PRO A 148 -18.61 -15.60 0.03
N LEU A 149 -18.02 -14.67 0.79
CA LEU A 149 -17.68 -13.33 0.32
C LEU A 149 -16.83 -13.37 -0.96
N TYR A 150 -15.77 -14.19 -0.98
CA TYR A 150 -14.86 -14.26 -2.13
C TYR A 150 -15.48 -14.87 -3.38
N ILE A 151 -16.43 -15.79 -3.21
CA ILE A 151 -17.17 -16.39 -4.33
C ILE A 151 -18.09 -15.33 -4.95
N ARG A 152 -18.86 -14.61 -4.12
CA ARG A 152 -19.80 -13.58 -4.59
C ARG A 152 -19.12 -12.50 -5.43
N TYR A 153 -17.92 -12.09 -5.03
CA TYR A 153 -17.13 -11.06 -5.72
C TYR A 153 -16.07 -11.63 -6.68
N GLN A 154 -16.10 -12.94 -6.97
CA GLN A 154 -15.19 -13.63 -7.89
C GLN A 154 -13.70 -13.42 -7.59
N VAL A 155 -13.36 -13.22 -6.32
CA VAL A 155 -11.98 -12.99 -5.85
C VAL A 155 -11.16 -14.29 -5.94
N GLU A 156 -11.80 -15.45 -5.75
CA GLU A 156 -11.12 -16.76 -5.79
C GLU A 156 -10.39 -17.02 -7.10
N ILE A 157 -10.92 -16.56 -8.24
CA ILE A 157 -10.28 -16.75 -9.54
C ILE A 157 -8.90 -16.07 -9.55
N TYR A 158 -8.81 -14.87 -8.95
CA TYR A 158 -7.55 -14.14 -8.85
C TYR A 158 -6.59 -14.79 -7.85
N LEU A 159 -7.11 -15.27 -6.71
CA LEU A 159 -6.29 -15.95 -5.70
C LEU A 159 -5.69 -17.25 -6.24
N ASN A 160 -6.50 -18.06 -6.93
CA ASN A 160 -6.02 -19.28 -7.58
C ASN A 160 -4.98 -18.97 -8.67
N GLY A 161 -5.18 -17.89 -9.42
CA GLY A 161 -4.24 -17.41 -10.42
C GLY A 161 -2.87 -16.99 -9.86
N MET A 162 -2.77 -16.63 -8.58
CA MET A 162 -1.50 -16.24 -7.95
C MET A 162 -0.50 -17.38 -7.84
N PHE A 163 -0.94 -18.64 -7.87
CA PHE A 163 -0.06 -19.80 -7.85
C PHE A 163 0.44 -20.20 -9.23
N ASN A 164 -0.19 -19.69 -10.30
CA ASN A 164 0.23 -19.99 -11.66
C ASN A 164 1.44 -19.08 -12.02
N PRO A 165 2.59 -19.63 -12.43
CA PRO A 165 3.70 -18.82 -12.92
C PRO A 165 3.35 -18.07 -14.21
N VAL A 166 2.40 -18.56 -15.00
CA VAL A 166 1.97 -17.94 -16.26
C VAL A 166 0.73 -17.07 -16.04
N VAL A 167 0.78 -15.82 -16.49
CA VAL A 167 -0.32 -14.86 -16.40
C VAL A 167 -0.67 -14.35 -17.80
N GLN A 168 -1.92 -14.55 -18.21
CA GLN A 168 -2.41 -14.12 -19.52
C GLN A 168 -2.67 -12.61 -19.57
N LEU A 169 -2.23 -11.97 -20.64
CA LEU A 169 -2.48 -10.57 -20.96
C LEU A 169 -3.79 -10.42 -21.76
N ARG A 170 -4.37 -9.22 -21.75
CA ARG A 170 -5.68 -8.96 -22.35
C ARG A 170 -5.68 -9.17 -23.86
N SER A 171 -4.57 -8.83 -24.51
CA SER A 171 -4.42 -8.97 -25.96
C SER A 171 -4.00 -10.37 -26.42
N GLY A 172 -3.86 -11.35 -25.52
CA GLY A 172 -3.51 -12.74 -25.85
C GLY A 172 -2.02 -13.09 -25.80
N GLY A 173 -1.19 -12.14 -25.35
CA GLY A 173 0.15 -12.42 -24.84
C GLY A 173 0.10 -12.98 -23.42
N TYR A 174 1.26 -13.25 -22.83
CA TYR A 174 1.37 -13.72 -21.45
C TYR A 174 2.73 -13.36 -20.86
N ILE A 175 2.79 -13.29 -19.53
CA ILE A 175 4.04 -13.19 -18.78
C ILE A 175 4.31 -14.49 -18.02
N VAL A 176 5.57 -14.85 -17.86
CA VAL A 176 6.00 -16.00 -17.07
C VAL A 176 6.86 -15.51 -15.92
N ILE A 177 6.45 -15.81 -14.69
CA ILE A 177 7.13 -15.40 -13.47
C ILE A 177 7.93 -16.58 -12.92
N GLY A 178 9.25 -16.48 -12.97
CA GLY A 178 10.20 -17.42 -12.38
C GLY A 178 10.82 -16.86 -11.10
N ILE A 179 10.59 -17.53 -9.97
CA ILE A 179 11.20 -17.17 -8.69
C ILE A 179 12.44 -18.04 -8.49
N THR A 180 13.60 -17.40 -8.27
CA THR A 180 14.87 -18.07 -7.96
C THR A 180 15.33 -17.69 -6.56
N GLU A 181 16.46 -18.24 -6.11
CA GLU A 181 17.04 -17.93 -4.80
C GLU A 181 17.43 -16.44 -4.67
N ALA A 182 17.98 -15.85 -5.73
CA ALA A 182 18.56 -14.51 -5.68
C ALA A 182 17.69 -13.42 -6.33
N LEU A 183 16.85 -13.79 -7.30
CA LEU A 183 16.03 -12.85 -8.07
C LEU A 183 14.72 -13.45 -8.56
N VAL A 184 13.80 -12.57 -8.97
CA VAL A 184 12.61 -12.93 -9.71
C VAL A 184 12.82 -12.53 -11.18
N ALA A 185 12.74 -13.51 -12.08
CA ALA A 185 12.81 -13.28 -13.53
C ALA A 185 11.39 -13.30 -14.10
N ILE A 186 11.09 -12.32 -14.97
CA ILE A 186 9.80 -12.23 -15.65
C ILE A 186 10.04 -12.16 -17.15
N ASP A 187 9.48 -13.10 -17.89
CA ASP A 187 9.57 -13.18 -19.34
C ASP A 187 8.24 -12.75 -19.99
N VAL A 188 8.29 -11.98 -21.08
CA VAL A 188 7.11 -11.42 -21.76
C VAL A 188 6.97 -12.01 -23.16
N ASN A 189 5.81 -12.61 -23.43
CA ASN A 189 5.51 -13.24 -24.72
C ASN A 189 4.28 -12.61 -25.37
N SER A 190 4.36 -12.33 -26.67
CA SER A 190 3.22 -11.84 -27.47
C SER A 190 2.17 -12.92 -27.75
N GLY A 191 2.52 -14.20 -27.61
CA GLY A 191 1.60 -15.32 -27.75
C GLY A 191 0.90 -15.32 -29.11
N ARG A 192 -0.44 -15.37 -29.11
CA ARG A 192 -1.26 -15.27 -30.34
C ARG A 192 -1.73 -13.84 -30.64
N SER A 193 -1.14 -12.83 -29.98
CA SER A 193 -1.47 -11.44 -30.22
C SER A 193 -0.88 -10.98 -31.55
N THR A 194 -1.57 -11.19 -32.65
CA THR A 194 -1.14 -10.75 -34.00
C THR A 194 -2.19 -9.85 -34.64
N LYS A 195 -2.84 -9.00 -33.84
CA LYS A 195 -3.94 -8.14 -34.29
C LYS A 195 -3.48 -6.83 -34.92
N GLU A 196 -2.22 -6.44 -34.72
CA GLU A 196 -1.69 -5.19 -35.29
C GLU A 196 -1.03 -5.44 -36.64
N SER A 197 -1.00 -4.39 -37.46
CA SER A 197 -0.42 -4.43 -38.81
C SER A 197 1.11 -4.55 -38.80
N SER A 198 1.75 -4.18 -37.69
CA SER A 198 3.20 -4.19 -37.52
C SER A 198 3.65 -5.04 -36.31
N ILE A 199 4.78 -5.73 -36.47
CA ILE A 199 5.43 -6.49 -35.40
C ILE A 199 5.86 -5.56 -34.26
N GLU A 200 6.41 -4.39 -34.61
CA GLU A 200 6.86 -3.38 -33.63
C GLU A 200 5.70 -2.84 -32.79
N GLU A 201 4.55 -2.57 -33.41
CA GLU A 201 3.35 -2.12 -32.70
C GLU A 201 2.80 -3.20 -31.76
N THR A 202 2.84 -4.47 -32.21
CA THR A 202 2.46 -5.62 -31.39
C THR A 202 3.39 -5.77 -30.18
N ALA A 203 4.70 -5.63 -30.36
CA ALA A 203 5.69 -5.70 -29.30
C ALA A 203 5.47 -4.58 -28.26
N LEU A 204 5.33 -3.33 -28.72
CA LEU A 204 5.05 -2.19 -27.84
C LEU A 204 3.76 -2.40 -27.04
N LYS A 205 2.67 -2.80 -27.71
CA LYS A 205 1.39 -3.02 -27.04
C LYS A 205 1.47 -4.12 -25.99
N THR A 206 2.13 -5.23 -26.33
CA THR A 206 2.33 -6.36 -25.40
C THR A 206 3.17 -5.92 -24.21
N ASN A 207 4.29 -5.22 -24.43
CA ASN A 207 5.17 -4.75 -23.36
C ASN A 207 4.48 -3.73 -22.44
N LEU A 208 3.64 -2.84 -22.99
CA LEU A 208 2.84 -1.91 -22.20
C LEU A 208 1.83 -2.65 -21.32
N GLU A 209 1.12 -3.65 -21.84
CA GLU A 209 0.22 -4.50 -21.06
C GLU A 209 0.97 -5.30 -19.99
N ALA A 210 2.11 -5.88 -20.36
CA ALA A 210 2.99 -6.61 -19.45
C ALA A 210 3.47 -5.72 -18.30
N ALA A 211 3.88 -4.47 -18.57
CA ALA A 211 4.29 -3.54 -17.52
C ALA A 211 3.16 -3.27 -16.50
N GLU A 212 1.90 -3.15 -16.95
CA GLU A 212 0.78 -2.98 -16.01
C GLU A 212 0.54 -4.25 -15.18
N GLU A 213 0.59 -5.41 -15.84
CA GLU A 213 0.29 -6.69 -15.20
C GLU A 213 1.40 -7.11 -14.24
N VAL A 214 2.67 -6.91 -14.60
CA VAL A 214 3.80 -7.12 -13.70
C VAL A 214 3.66 -6.25 -12.45
N ALA A 215 3.41 -4.95 -12.60
CA ALA A 215 3.19 -4.07 -11.45
C ALA A 215 2.05 -4.54 -10.54
N ARG A 216 1.00 -5.14 -11.12
CA ARG A 216 -0.12 -5.74 -10.36
C ARG A 216 0.30 -7.03 -9.66
N GLN A 217 1.01 -7.93 -10.33
CA GLN A 217 1.44 -9.22 -9.80
C GLN A 217 2.46 -9.07 -8.67
N LEU A 218 3.38 -8.12 -8.77
CA LEU A 218 4.34 -7.82 -7.70
C LEU A 218 3.62 -7.54 -6.37
N ARG A 219 2.52 -6.77 -6.41
CA ARG A 219 1.71 -6.47 -5.22
C ARG A 219 0.87 -7.67 -4.75
N LEU A 220 0.26 -8.40 -5.68
CA LEU A 220 -0.60 -9.52 -5.31
C LEU A 220 0.19 -10.65 -4.68
N ARG A 221 1.36 -10.95 -5.22
CA ARG A 221 2.24 -12.04 -4.77
C ARG A 221 3.25 -11.61 -3.71
N ASP A 222 3.22 -10.35 -3.29
CA ASP A 222 4.17 -9.76 -2.34
C ASP A 222 5.64 -10.03 -2.73
N LEU A 223 5.96 -9.87 -4.02
CA LEU A 223 7.30 -10.14 -4.56
C LEU A 223 8.26 -8.99 -4.21
N ALA A 224 9.44 -9.36 -3.72
CA ALA A 224 10.47 -8.42 -3.28
C ALA A 224 11.87 -8.87 -3.72
N GLY A 225 12.86 -7.99 -3.55
CA GLY A 225 14.24 -8.24 -3.94
C GLY A 225 14.56 -7.77 -5.36
N LEU A 226 15.55 -8.39 -6.00
CA LEU A 226 15.92 -8.09 -7.37
C LEU A 226 14.89 -8.71 -8.32
N ILE A 227 14.27 -7.88 -9.16
CA ILE A 227 13.31 -8.29 -10.18
C ILE A 227 13.87 -7.90 -11.53
N VAL A 228 14.01 -8.87 -12.43
CA VAL A 228 14.47 -8.69 -13.80
C VAL A 228 13.29 -8.97 -14.73
N ILE A 229 13.00 -8.06 -15.64
CA ILE A 229 11.91 -8.18 -16.60
C ILE A 229 12.52 -8.17 -18.00
N ASP A 230 12.34 -9.27 -18.72
CA ASP A 230 12.74 -9.45 -20.10
C ASP A 230 11.55 -9.07 -21.01
N PHE A 231 11.56 -7.82 -21.48
CA PHE A 231 10.55 -7.31 -22.40
C PHE A 231 10.91 -7.73 -23.83
N ILE A 232 9.89 -7.82 -24.70
CA ILE A 232 10.09 -8.10 -26.13
C ILE A 232 10.95 -6.98 -26.74
N ASP A 233 11.96 -7.34 -27.52
CA ASP A 233 12.81 -6.36 -28.22
C ASP A 233 11.99 -5.39 -29.07
N MET A 234 12.38 -4.12 -29.03
CA MET A 234 11.78 -3.03 -29.80
C MET A 234 12.90 -2.16 -30.37
N ASP A 235 12.83 -1.85 -31.65
CA ASP A 235 13.87 -1.10 -32.37
C ASP A 235 13.84 0.40 -32.03
N ASP A 236 12.65 0.97 -31.80
CA ASP A 236 12.53 2.39 -31.46
C ASP A 236 12.73 2.64 -29.95
N ASN A 237 13.79 3.37 -29.61
CA ASN A 237 14.06 3.80 -28.23
C ASN A 237 12.92 4.60 -27.58
N ARG A 238 12.02 5.23 -28.36
CA ARG A 238 10.82 5.87 -27.83
C ARG A 238 9.85 4.84 -27.21
N ASN A 239 9.78 3.65 -27.79
CA ASN A 239 8.96 2.55 -27.30
C ASN A 239 9.50 2.02 -25.97
N ASN A 240 10.83 1.83 -25.87
CA ASN A 240 11.50 1.46 -24.60
C ASN A 240 11.17 2.46 -23.47
N ARG A 241 11.30 3.76 -23.76
CA ARG A 241 10.96 4.83 -22.81
C ARG A 241 9.48 4.83 -22.42
N ALA A 242 8.58 4.49 -23.34
CA ALA A 242 7.15 4.41 -23.07
C ALA A 242 6.83 3.27 -22.08
N VAL A 243 7.47 2.11 -22.24
CA VAL A 243 7.33 0.95 -21.34
C VAL A 243 7.90 1.27 -19.95
N GLU A 244 9.10 1.83 -19.86
CA GLU A 244 9.68 2.26 -18.58
C GLU A 244 8.77 3.26 -17.85
N LYS A 245 8.25 4.25 -18.58
CA LYS A 245 7.34 5.24 -18.02
C LYS A 245 6.05 4.59 -17.51
N ARG A 246 5.47 3.68 -18.30
CA ARG A 246 4.26 2.93 -17.90
C ARG A 246 4.50 2.13 -16.62
N MET A 247 5.64 1.45 -16.52
CA MET A 247 6.03 0.67 -15.34
C MET A 247 6.19 1.59 -14.11
N LYS A 248 6.92 2.70 -14.25
CA LYS A 248 7.06 3.74 -13.21
C LYS A 248 5.69 4.25 -12.75
N ASP A 249 4.79 4.58 -13.68
CA ASP A 249 3.47 5.10 -13.37
C ASP A 249 2.60 4.08 -12.60
N ARG A 250 2.66 2.79 -12.97
CA ARG A 250 1.89 1.72 -12.31
C ARG A 250 2.46 1.27 -10.97
N LEU A 251 3.73 1.57 -10.70
CA LEU A 251 4.39 1.30 -9.42
C LEU A 251 4.35 2.49 -8.45
N LYS A 252 3.94 3.69 -8.89
CA LYS A 252 3.77 4.86 -7.98
C LYS A 252 2.76 4.61 -6.85
N SER A 253 1.72 3.83 -7.12
CA SER A 253 0.70 3.45 -6.14
C SER A 253 1.18 2.36 -5.17
N ASP A 254 2.34 1.75 -5.46
CA ASP A 254 2.94 0.77 -4.57
C ASP A 254 3.46 1.44 -3.28
N ARG A 255 3.31 0.71 -2.18
CA ARG A 255 3.82 1.13 -0.87
C ARG A 255 5.26 0.77 -0.70
N ALA A 256 5.70 -0.36 -1.28
CA ALA A 256 7.06 -0.79 -1.22
C ALA A 256 7.97 0.29 -1.81
N ARG A 257 9.19 0.41 -1.28
CA ARG A 257 10.19 1.27 -1.88
C ARG A 257 10.73 0.56 -3.11
N ILE A 258 10.43 1.12 -4.27
CA ILE A 258 10.85 0.57 -5.55
C ILE A 258 11.90 1.48 -6.17
N GLN A 259 12.94 0.87 -6.74
CA GLN A 259 13.92 1.51 -7.59
C GLN A 259 13.88 0.80 -8.95
N ILE A 260 13.78 1.59 -10.01
CA ILE A 260 13.73 1.15 -11.42
C ILE A 260 14.83 1.88 -12.15
#